data_AF-A0AAV4V623-F1
#
_entry.id   AF-A0AAV4V623-F1
#
_cell.length_a   1.000
_cell.length_b   1.000
_cell.length_c   1.000
_cell.angle_alpha   90.00
_cell.angle_beta   90.00
_cell.angle_gamma   90.00
#
_symmetry.space_group_name_H-M   'P 1'
#
loop_
_entity.id
_entity.type
_entity.pdbx_description
1 polymer ?
#
loop_
_entity_poly.entity_id
_entity_poly.type
_entity_poly.pdbx_seq_one_letter_code
_entity_poly.pdbx_strand_id
1 'polypeptide(L)'
;MRRLFEFSHITMILYFIGILFMSYVVALVTSQIVGHENSRKQYDLGQVVENFANRVDRFRNLKLTPSEDKANLKEFIQNFHKSINPILLDVLMETASHKCYKDMIYLLENLASFNWATKMLDSYGKPESGILLGNVKWLGEYDECINAYAPQKEDTSIGGFHGKYCTLQIPFQFRNMSMPMNIAVCLPDSCNPSLHPFEIGNLNITSEL
;
A
#
# COMPACT_ATOMS: atom_id res chain seq x y z
N MET A 1 4.95 -61.54 15.53
CA MET A 1 6.14 -60.95 14.87
C MET A 1 6.16 -61.38 13.41
N ARG A 2 6.38 -60.45 12.49
CA ARG A 2 6.31 -60.55 11.01
C ARG A 2 4.92 -60.35 10.39
N ARG A 3 4.62 -59.10 10.05
CA ARG A 3 4.21 -58.81 8.67
C ARG A 3 5.25 -57.85 8.10
N LEU A 4 5.99 -58.36 7.12
CA LEU A 4 6.87 -57.61 6.26
C LEU A 4 6.04 -56.55 5.55
N PHE A 5 6.53 -55.32 5.54
CA PHE A 5 5.97 -54.21 4.78
C PHE A 5 5.89 -54.61 3.30
N GLU A 6 4.70 -54.91 2.82
CA GLU A 6 4.43 -54.84 1.38
C GLU A 6 4.43 -53.37 0.99
N PHE A 7 5.60 -52.89 0.55
CA PHE A 7 5.72 -51.56 -0.04
C PHE A 7 4.98 -51.58 -1.38
N SER A 8 3.74 -51.13 -1.38
CA SER A 8 3.02 -50.80 -2.61
C SER A 8 3.90 -49.90 -3.46
N HIS A 9 4.01 -50.19 -4.77
CA HIS A 9 4.78 -49.40 -5.74
C HIS A 9 4.49 -47.90 -5.64
N ILE A 10 3.26 -47.55 -5.26
CA ILE A 10 2.81 -46.17 -5.03
C ILE A 10 3.62 -45.51 -3.92
N THR A 11 3.89 -46.20 -2.81
CA THR A 11 4.69 -45.68 -1.68
C THR A 11 6.15 -45.42 -2.08
N MET A 12 6.73 -46.27 -2.92
CA MET A 12 8.11 -46.09 -3.39
C MET A 12 8.21 -44.91 -4.38
N ILE A 13 7.21 -44.75 -5.25
CA ILE A 13 7.11 -43.63 -6.19
C ILE A 13 6.94 -42.29 -5.43
N LEU A 14 6.06 -42.25 -4.44
CA LEU A 14 5.86 -41.05 -3.61
C LEU A 14 7.13 -40.65 -2.85
N TYR A 15 7.89 -41.63 -2.35
CA TYR A 15 9.16 -41.38 -1.67
C TYR A 15 10.23 -40.79 -2.61
N PHE A 16 10.35 -41.32 -3.84
CA PHE A 16 11.27 -40.80 -4.84
C PHE A 16 10.92 -39.38 -5.32
N ILE A 17 9.63 -39.09 -5.53
CA ILE A 17 9.17 -37.74 -5.90
C ILE A 17 9.48 -36.74 -4.79
N GLY A 18 9.31 -37.14 -3.51
CA GLY A 18 9.65 -36.31 -2.36
C GLY A 18 11.13 -35.93 -2.31
N ILE A 19 12.03 -36.88 -2.56
CA ILE A 19 13.49 -36.62 -2.57
C ILE A 19 13.88 -35.67 -3.71
N LEU A 20 13.32 -35.84 -4.91
CA LEU A 20 13.59 -34.96 -6.05
C LEU A 20 13.07 -33.53 -5.83
N PHE A 21 11.91 -33.39 -5.18
CA PHE A 21 11.39 -32.08 -4.83
C PHE A 21 12.28 -31.38 -3.80
N MET A 22 12.71 -32.10 -2.75
CA MET A 22 13.58 -31.52 -1.73
C MET A 22 14.97 -31.14 -2.27
N SER A 23 15.56 -31.95 -3.17
CA SER A 23 16.84 -31.59 -3.79
C SER A 23 16.71 -30.38 -4.74
N TYR A 24 15.59 -30.27 -5.47
CA TYR A 24 15.29 -29.10 -6.31
C TYR A 24 15.11 -27.82 -5.50
N VAL A 25 14.37 -27.89 -4.38
CA VAL A 25 14.19 -26.75 -3.47
C VAL A 25 15.53 -26.31 -2.87
N VAL A 26 16.37 -27.25 -2.43
CA VAL A 26 17.72 -26.94 -1.93
C VAL A 26 18.59 -26.30 -3.03
N ALA A 27 18.54 -26.80 -4.26
CA ALA A 27 19.25 -26.19 -5.39
C ALA A 27 18.76 -24.76 -5.70
N LEU A 28 17.44 -24.52 -5.66
CA LEU A 28 16.86 -23.17 -5.80
C LEU A 28 17.31 -22.23 -4.67
N VAL A 29 17.26 -22.70 -3.42
CA VAL A 29 17.65 -21.88 -2.26
C VAL A 29 19.15 -21.56 -2.30
N THR A 30 20.00 -22.54 -2.58
CA THR A 30 21.44 -22.31 -2.73
C THR A 30 21.78 -21.42 -3.93
N SER A 31 20.98 -21.43 -5.01
CA SER A 31 21.15 -20.51 -6.14
C SER A 31 20.81 -19.04 -5.80
N GLN A 32 19.98 -18.80 -4.78
CA GLN A 32 19.66 -17.45 -4.30
C GLN A 32 20.66 -16.94 -3.25
N ILE A 33 21.41 -17.82 -2.58
CA ILE A 33 22.39 -17.46 -1.55
C ILE A 33 23.73 -17.00 -2.17
N VAL A 34 24.05 -17.41 -3.41
CA VAL A 34 25.29 -16.99 -4.12
C VAL A 34 25.19 -15.57 -4.71
N GLY A 35 23.99 -14.98 -4.76
CA GLY A 35 23.75 -13.66 -5.35
C GLY A 35 23.59 -12.55 -4.32
N HIS A 36 24.64 -11.73 -4.19
CA HIS A 36 24.59 -10.30 -3.83
C HIS A 36 24.96 -9.91 -2.39
N GLU A 37 26.27 -9.76 -2.17
CA GLU A 37 26.85 -8.97 -1.09
C GLU A 37 27.02 -7.50 -1.51
N ASN A 38 26.54 -6.61 -0.63
CA ASN A 38 27.06 -5.28 -0.27
C ASN A 38 26.56 -3.94 -0.91
N SER A 39 26.22 -3.05 0.05
CA SER A 39 26.52 -1.61 0.15
C SER A 39 25.54 -0.51 -0.33
N ARG A 40 24.95 0.17 0.69
CA ARG A 40 24.50 1.56 0.83
C ARG A 40 23.93 2.28 -0.42
N LYS A 41 22.61 2.54 -0.44
CA LYS A 41 22.00 3.57 -1.30
C LYS A 41 21.05 4.47 -0.51
N GLN A 42 21.32 5.77 -0.61
CA GLN A 42 20.42 6.85 -0.27
C GLN A 42 19.20 6.75 -1.20
N TYR A 43 18.00 6.65 -0.62
CA TYR A 43 16.76 6.36 -1.34
C TYR A 43 16.45 7.42 -2.40
N ASP A 44 16.42 7.02 -3.69
CA ASP A 44 15.99 7.83 -4.83
C ASP A 44 14.45 7.80 -4.92
N LEU A 45 13.81 8.92 -4.56
CA LEU A 45 12.35 9.07 -4.56
C LEU A 45 11.74 8.81 -5.93
N GLY A 46 12.42 9.26 -6.99
CA GLY A 46 11.93 9.11 -8.36
C GLY A 46 11.78 7.63 -8.71
N GLN A 47 12.76 6.82 -8.32
CA GLN A 47 12.72 5.38 -8.51
C GLN A 47 11.61 4.70 -7.68
N VAL A 48 11.36 5.13 -6.44
CA VAL A 48 10.29 4.57 -5.60
C VAL A 48 8.92 4.88 -6.19
N VAL A 49 8.70 6.12 -6.62
CA VAL A 49 7.45 6.55 -7.27
C VAL A 49 7.22 5.81 -8.58
N GLU A 50 8.25 5.69 -9.42
CA GLU A 50 8.18 4.95 -10.69
C GLU A 50 7.87 3.46 -10.45
N ASN A 51 8.52 2.84 -9.46
CA ASN A 51 8.27 1.45 -9.08
C ASN A 51 6.84 1.25 -8.54
N PHE A 52 6.31 2.19 -7.78
CA PHE A 52 4.94 2.15 -7.29
C PHE A 52 3.93 2.35 -8.42
N ALA A 53 4.13 3.35 -9.28
CA ALA A 53 3.28 3.61 -10.45
C ALA A 53 3.20 2.37 -11.36
N ASN A 54 4.34 1.76 -11.68
CA ASN A 54 4.43 0.52 -12.47
C ASN A 54 3.72 -0.67 -11.80
N ARG A 55 3.61 -0.71 -10.46
CA ARG A 55 2.87 -1.75 -9.73
C ARG A 55 1.37 -1.49 -9.74
N VAL A 56 0.94 -0.23 -9.56
CA VAL A 56 -0.46 0.18 -9.59
C VAL A 56 -1.07 -0.01 -10.99
N ASP A 57 -0.34 0.34 -12.05
CA ASP A 57 -0.81 0.21 -13.43
C ASP A 57 -1.15 -1.24 -13.81
N ARG A 58 -0.52 -2.25 -13.19
CA ARG A 58 -0.88 -3.66 -13.41
C ARG A 58 -2.27 -4.02 -12.91
N PHE A 59 -2.79 -3.35 -11.88
CA PHE A 59 -4.14 -3.58 -11.35
C PHE A 59 -5.25 -2.92 -12.17
N ARG A 60 -4.91 -1.92 -12.99
CA ARG A 60 -5.86 -1.12 -13.79
C ARG A 60 -6.54 -1.91 -14.93
N ASN A 61 -6.07 -3.12 -15.22
CA ASN A 61 -6.60 -3.98 -16.29
C ASN A 61 -7.88 -4.77 -15.92
N LEU A 62 -8.49 -4.48 -14.76
CA LEU A 62 -9.83 -4.97 -14.44
C LEU A 62 -10.85 -4.38 -15.43
N LYS A 63 -11.32 -5.23 -16.35
CA LYS A 63 -12.31 -4.89 -17.38
C LYS A 63 -13.64 -4.51 -16.71
N LEU A 64 -13.89 -3.21 -16.56
CA LEU A 64 -15.21 -2.67 -16.24
C LEU A 64 -16.13 -2.85 -17.45
N THR A 65 -17.27 -3.51 -17.24
CA THR A 65 -18.30 -3.81 -18.25
C THR A 65 -18.89 -2.52 -18.87
N PRO A 66 -19.42 -2.56 -20.11
CA PRO A 66 -19.90 -1.37 -20.80
C PRO A 66 -21.37 -1.07 -20.45
N SER A 67 -21.63 -0.04 -19.63
CA SER A 67 -22.96 0.58 -19.38
C SER A 67 -22.86 2.12 -19.39
N GLU A 68 -23.97 2.85 -19.40
CA GLU A 68 -24.01 4.32 -19.25
C GLU A 68 -23.27 4.80 -17.99
N ASP A 69 -23.19 3.97 -16.95
CA ASP A 69 -22.39 4.20 -15.75
C ASP A 69 -20.90 4.38 -16.09
N LYS A 70 -20.42 3.82 -17.20
CA LYS A 70 -19.02 3.93 -17.65
C LYS A 70 -18.63 5.36 -18.03
N ALA A 71 -19.54 6.15 -18.58
CA ALA A 71 -19.27 7.55 -18.93
C ALA A 71 -19.17 8.42 -17.68
N ASN A 72 -20.13 8.28 -16.75
CA ASN A 72 -20.13 8.96 -15.46
C ASN A 72 -18.94 8.55 -14.59
N LEU A 73 -18.59 7.26 -14.61
CA LEU A 73 -17.43 6.72 -13.91
C LEU A 73 -16.12 7.23 -14.51
N LYS A 74 -16.04 7.37 -15.83
CA LYS A 74 -14.86 7.96 -16.50
C LYS A 74 -14.68 9.42 -16.11
N GLU A 75 -15.76 10.21 -16.09
CA GLU A 75 -15.73 11.60 -15.63
C GLU A 75 -15.34 11.69 -14.15
N PHE A 76 -15.90 10.82 -13.31
CA PHE A 76 -15.54 10.71 -11.89
C PHE A 76 -14.05 10.41 -11.70
N ILE A 77 -13.52 9.39 -12.37
CA ILE A 77 -12.10 9.00 -12.31
C ILE A 77 -11.22 10.16 -12.80
N GLN A 78 -11.61 10.84 -13.88
CA GLN A 78 -10.84 11.96 -14.43
C GLN A 78 -10.81 13.15 -13.46
N ASN A 79 -11.95 13.53 -12.88
CA ASN A 79 -12.03 14.63 -11.92
C ASN A 79 -11.29 14.28 -10.63
N PHE A 80 -11.41 13.03 -10.16
CA PHE A 80 -10.67 12.55 -9.00
C PHE A 80 -9.16 12.57 -9.20
N HIS A 81 -8.67 12.05 -10.33
CA HIS A 81 -7.24 12.12 -10.70
C HIS A 81 -6.75 13.57 -10.77
N LYS A 82 -7.54 14.48 -11.36
CA LYS A 82 -7.20 15.89 -11.46
C LYS A 82 -7.04 16.55 -10.08
N SER A 83 -7.89 16.15 -9.12
CA SER A 83 -7.76 16.60 -7.73
C SER A 83 -6.53 15.98 -7.05
N ILE A 84 -6.33 14.66 -7.14
CA ILE A 84 -5.31 13.88 -6.38
C ILE A 84 -3.87 14.01 -6.88
N ASN A 85 -3.63 14.07 -8.19
CA ASN A 85 -2.26 14.06 -8.74
C ASN A 85 -1.31 15.13 -8.17
N PRO A 86 -1.69 16.43 -8.06
CA PRO A 86 -0.82 17.44 -7.47
C PRO A 86 -0.55 17.17 -5.98
N ILE A 87 -1.50 16.53 -5.29
CA ILE A 87 -1.45 16.25 -3.85
C ILE A 87 -0.42 15.18 -3.53
N LEU A 88 -0.44 14.10 -4.33
CA LEU A 88 0.50 13.00 -4.17
C LEU A 88 1.95 13.48 -4.27
N LEU A 89 2.21 14.48 -5.13
CA LEU A 89 3.54 15.04 -5.33
C LEU A 89 4.01 15.84 -4.10
N ASP A 90 3.13 16.65 -3.50
CA ASP A 90 3.44 17.48 -2.34
C ASP A 90 3.57 16.68 -1.03
N VAL A 91 2.75 15.63 -0.84
CA VAL A 91 2.92 14.63 0.25
C VAL A 91 4.32 14.02 0.19
N LEU A 92 4.81 13.78 -1.03
CA LEU A 92 6.07 13.09 -1.26
C LEU A 92 7.29 14.03 -1.25
N MET A 93 7.15 15.32 -1.54
CA MET A 93 8.31 16.14 -1.91
C MET A 93 8.68 17.31 -0.99
N GLU A 94 7.78 17.92 -0.21
CA GLU A 94 8.15 19.25 0.34
C GLU A 94 7.72 19.59 1.77
N THR A 95 6.76 18.88 2.37
CA THR A 95 6.16 19.30 3.66
C THR A 95 6.39 18.32 4.83
N ALA A 96 6.89 17.12 4.55
CA ALA A 96 7.14 16.09 5.56
C ALA A 96 8.43 16.36 6.35
N SER A 97 8.41 16.14 7.67
CA SER A 97 9.65 16.09 8.47
C SER A 97 10.65 15.09 7.86
N HIS A 98 11.96 15.30 8.05
CA HIS A 98 12.96 14.36 7.51
C HIS A 98 12.74 12.92 7.98
N LYS A 99 12.06 12.71 9.12
CA LYS A 99 11.63 11.39 9.60
C LYS A 99 10.37 10.90 8.88
N CYS A 100 9.31 11.71 8.80
CA CYS A 100 8.07 11.37 8.07
C CYS A 100 8.37 10.93 6.64
N TYR A 101 9.23 11.68 5.93
CA TYR A 101 9.63 11.34 4.57
C TYR A 101 10.28 9.94 4.49
N LYS A 102 11.25 9.65 5.38
CA LYS A 102 11.92 8.33 5.41
C LYS A 102 10.96 7.20 5.77
N ASP A 103 10.06 7.43 6.72
CA ASP A 103 9.07 6.46 7.16
C ASP A 103 8.01 6.20 6.08
N MET A 104 7.64 7.22 5.30
CA MET A 104 6.79 7.08 4.11
C MET A 104 7.46 6.23 3.04
N ILE A 105 8.76 6.44 2.77
CA ILE A 105 9.50 5.57 1.85
C ILE A 105 9.55 4.14 2.38
N TYR A 106 9.81 3.96 3.67
CA TYR A 106 9.83 2.64 4.30
C TYR A 106 8.46 1.92 4.18
N LEU A 107 7.36 2.65 4.34
CA LEU A 107 6.01 2.16 4.07
C LEU A 107 5.87 1.69 2.61
N LEU A 108 6.21 2.53 1.64
CA LEU A 108 6.09 2.22 0.20
C LEU A 108 6.91 0.98 -0.21
N GLU A 109 8.12 0.83 0.33
CA GLU A 109 8.99 -0.32 0.06
C GLU A 109 8.40 -1.64 0.57
N ASN A 110 7.67 -1.59 1.68
CA ASN A 110 7.10 -2.77 2.33
C ASN A 110 5.70 -3.15 1.83
N LEU A 111 5.06 -2.34 0.97
CA LEU A 111 3.70 -2.62 0.47
C LEU A 111 3.55 -3.97 -0.25
N ALA A 112 4.61 -4.49 -0.87
CA ALA A 112 4.56 -5.80 -1.55
C ALA A 112 4.80 -7.00 -0.62
N SER A 113 5.15 -6.76 0.64
CA SER A 113 5.54 -7.81 1.59
C SER A 113 4.36 -8.38 2.38
N PHE A 114 3.11 -7.99 2.08
CA PHE A 114 1.89 -8.43 2.78
C PHE A 114 2.02 -8.36 4.31
N ASN A 115 2.57 -7.26 4.82
CA ASN A 115 2.89 -7.05 6.24
C ASN A 115 2.12 -5.84 6.82
N TRP A 116 2.65 -5.21 7.88
CA TRP A 116 2.08 -3.98 8.48
C TRP A 116 1.81 -2.88 7.44
N ALA A 117 2.62 -2.78 6.39
CA ALA A 117 2.45 -1.78 5.33
C ALA A 117 1.16 -2.03 4.53
N THR A 118 0.84 -3.30 4.29
CA THR A 118 -0.40 -3.67 3.60
C THR A 118 -1.63 -3.42 4.47
N LYS A 119 -1.53 -3.61 5.80
CA LYS A 119 -2.60 -3.22 6.73
C LYS A 119 -2.84 -1.72 6.73
N MET A 120 -1.76 -0.92 6.76
CA MET A 120 -1.88 0.53 6.62
C MET A 120 -2.58 0.88 5.30
N LEU A 121 -2.23 0.26 4.16
CA LEU A 121 -2.91 0.50 2.90
C LEU A 121 -4.38 0.04 2.89
N ASP A 122 -4.69 -1.13 3.46
CA ASP A 122 -6.05 -1.66 3.50
C ASP A 122 -6.96 -0.80 4.38
N SER A 123 -6.41 -0.14 5.39
CA SER A 123 -7.16 0.78 6.25
C SER A 123 -7.62 2.08 5.58
N TYR A 124 -7.17 2.39 4.35
CA TYR A 124 -7.54 3.63 3.67
C TYR A 124 -9.03 3.66 3.30
N GLY A 125 -9.57 4.88 3.18
CA GLY A 125 -10.92 5.13 2.73
C GLY A 125 -11.19 4.57 1.33
N LYS A 126 -12.17 3.66 1.24
CA LYS A 126 -12.60 3.03 -0.03
C LYS A 126 -13.92 3.65 -0.51
N PRO A 127 -14.13 3.79 -1.84
CA PRO A 127 -15.41 4.21 -2.37
C PRO A 127 -16.54 3.26 -1.96
N GLU A 128 -17.51 3.81 -1.24
CA GLU A 128 -18.72 3.08 -0.85
C GLU A 128 -19.85 3.24 -1.89
N SER A 129 -20.91 2.45 -1.73
CA SER A 129 -22.13 2.65 -2.52
C SER A 129 -22.79 3.99 -2.20
N GLY A 130 -23.60 4.52 -3.13
CA GLY A 130 -24.36 5.74 -2.91
C GLY A 130 -23.59 7.05 -3.16
N ILE A 131 -22.45 7.02 -3.86
CA ILE A 131 -21.72 8.24 -4.26
C ILE A 131 -22.63 9.24 -4.98
N LEU A 132 -23.45 8.76 -5.93
CA LEU A 132 -24.42 9.59 -6.66
C LEU A 132 -25.58 10.10 -5.78
N LEU A 133 -25.75 9.52 -4.59
CA LEU A 133 -26.71 9.94 -3.57
C LEU A 133 -26.05 10.83 -2.50
N GLY A 134 -24.79 11.23 -2.70
CA GLY A 134 -24.06 12.10 -1.79
C GLY A 134 -23.21 11.37 -0.75
N ASN A 135 -22.96 10.07 -0.88
CA ASN A 135 -21.99 9.38 -0.03
C ASN A 135 -20.55 9.78 -0.41
N VAL A 136 -20.07 10.83 0.23
CA VAL A 136 -18.76 11.46 0.00
C VAL A 136 -17.79 11.26 1.18
N LYS A 137 -18.11 10.33 2.10
CA LYS A 137 -17.28 9.99 3.26
C LYS A 137 -16.77 8.56 3.10
N TRP A 138 -15.47 8.41 2.95
CA TRP A 138 -14.81 7.11 2.83
C TRP A 138 -13.89 6.94 4.03
N LEU A 139 -14.42 6.32 5.09
CA LEU A 139 -13.78 6.31 6.41
C LEU A 139 -12.72 5.21 6.59
N GLY A 140 -12.73 4.17 5.76
CA GLY A 140 -11.76 3.08 5.89
C GLY A 140 -11.86 2.36 7.24
N GLU A 141 -10.79 1.67 7.65
CA GLU A 141 -10.74 0.85 8.87
C GLU A 141 -9.82 1.48 9.92
N TYR A 142 -10.39 2.27 10.83
CA TYR A 142 -9.64 3.02 11.85
C TYR A 142 -8.72 2.11 12.69
N ASP A 143 -9.28 1.02 13.22
CA ASP A 143 -8.54 0.10 14.10
C ASP A 143 -7.39 -0.59 13.36
N GLU A 144 -7.56 -0.90 12.08
CA GLU A 144 -6.49 -1.49 11.28
C GLU A 144 -5.32 -0.54 11.09
N CYS A 145 -5.60 0.75 10.91
CA CYS A 145 -4.57 1.78 10.79
C CYS A 145 -3.76 1.92 12.08
N ILE A 146 -4.41 2.20 13.21
CA ILE A 146 -3.71 2.54 14.46
C ILE A 146 -2.95 1.35 15.07
N ASN A 147 -3.41 0.12 14.79
CA ASN A 147 -2.76 -1.10 15.26
C ASN A 147 -1.64 -1.59 14.33
N ALA A 148 -1.46 -0.97 13.15
CA ALA A 148 -0.33 -1.28 12.28
C ALA A 148 0.96 -0.70 12.88
N TYR A 149 1.96 -1.57 13.08
CA TYR A 149 3.26 -1.19 13.62
C TYR A 149 4.38 -1.53 12.64
N ALA A 150 5.17 -0.52 12.29
CA ALA A 150 6.37 -0.66 11.49
C ALA A 150 7.59 -0.82 12.40
N PRO A 151 8.28 -1.98 12.40
CA PRO A 151 9.45 -2.17 13.24
C PRO A 151 10.57 -1.21 12.86
N GLN A 152 11.39 -0.82 13.84
CA GLN A 152 12.56 0.01 13.59
C GLN A 152 13.61 -0.79 12.82
N LYS A 153 14.19 -0.20 11.79
CA LYS A 153 15.32 -0.78 11.08
C LYS A 153 16.59 -0.55 11.89
N GLU A 154 17.33 -1.63 12.17
CA GLU A 154 18.54 -1.65 13.01
C GLU A 154 19.50 -0.50 12.67
N ASP A 155 19.99 0.18 13.69
CA ASP A 155 20.93 1.31 13.60
C ASP A 155 20.46 2.49 12.73
N THR A 156 19.15 2.65 12.51
CA THR A 156 18.57 3.79 11.77
C THR A 156 17.43 4.48 12.53
N SER A 157 17.10 5.71 12.11
CA SER A 157 15.90 6.43 12.56
C SER A 157 14.64 6.10 11.74
N ILE A 158 14.69 5.06 10.91
CA ILE A 158 13.61 4.63 9.99
C ILE A 158 12.78 3.52 10.67
N GLY A 159 11.46 3.63 10.57
CA GLY A 159 10.54 2.71 11.24
C GLY A 159 10.35 3.08 12.72
N GLY A 160 9.90 2.11 13.51
CA GLY A 160 9.56 2.29 14.92
C GLY A 160 8.37 3.24 15.09
N PHE A 161 7.39 3.15 14.19
CA PHE A 161 6.20 4.00 14.18
C PHE A 161 4.92 3.17 14.15
N HIS A 162 3.84 3.75 14.65
CA HIS A 162 2.48 3.26 14.42
C HIS A 162 1.82 3.99 13.26
N GLY A 163 0.78 3.37 12.71
CA GLY A 163 -0.14 4.07 11.83
C GLY A 163 -0.88 5.17 12.59
N LYS A 164 -1.06 6.31 11.93
CA LYS A 164 -1.81 7.47 12.36
C LYS A 164 -2.95 7.68 11.38
N TYR A 165 -4.16 7.54 11.90
CA TYR A 165 -5.37 7.75 11.13
C TYR A 165 -5.58 9.25 10.89
N CYS A 166 -5.73 9.61 9.62
CA CYS A 166 -5.92 10.99 9.19
C CYS A 166 -7.11 11.06 8.23
N THR A 167 -7.89 12.13 8.34
CA THR A 167 -8.97 12.44 7.40
C THR A 167 -8.51 13.54 6.45
N LEU A 168 -8.51 13.21 5.15
CA LEU A 168 -8.21 14.12 4.05
C LEU A 168 -9.51 14.68 3.47
N GLN A 169 -9.67 16.00 3.50
CA GLN A 169 -10.80 16.69 2.89
C GLN A 169 -10.42 17.25 1.52
N ILE A 170 -11.04 16.72 0.47
CA ILE A 170 -10.78 17.07 -0.93
C ILE A 170 -11.97 17.83 -1.53
N PRO A 171 -11.77 19.01 -2.13
CA PRO A 171 -12.80 19.63 -2.94
C PRO A 171 -13.03 18.80 -4.21
N PHE A 172 -14.19 18.16 -4.30
CA PHE A 172 -14.60 17.37 -5.46
C PHE A 172 -15.60 18.14 -6.30
N GLN A 173 -15.30 18.25 -7.59
CA GLN A 173 -16.17 18.88 -8.58
C GLN A 173 -16.88 17.82 -9.40
N PHE A 174 -18.20 17.85 -9.38
CA PHE A 174 -19.05 17.03 -10.23
C PHE A 174 -20.07 17.92 -10.92
N ARG A 175 -19.97 18.06 -12.25
CA ARG A 175 -20.72 19.06 -13.01
C ARG A 175 -20.47 20.47 -12.44
N ASN A 176 -21.52 21.24 -12.16
CA ASN A 176 -21.45 22.58 -11.56
C ASN A 176 -21.54 22.58 -10.02
N MET A 177 -21.37 21.42 -9.37
CA MET A 177 -21.45 21.30 -7.91
C MET A 177 -20.06 20.99 -7.33
N SER A 178 -19.68 21.74 -6.29
CA SER A 178 -18.47 21.52 -5.50
C SER A 178 -18.87 20.96 -4.14
N MET A 179 -18.35 19.79 -3.78
CA MET A 179 -18.61 19.14 -2.50
C MET A 179 -17.31 18.69 -1.85
N PRO A 180 -17.14 18.85 -0.53
CA PRO A 180 -16.01 18.27 0.18
C PRO A 180 -16.19 16.75 0.29
N MET A 181 -15.25 15.99 -0.25
CA MET A 181 -15.08 14.56 0.02
C MET A 181 -14.14 14.37 1.20
N ASN A 182 -14.49 13.48 2.13
CA ASN A 182 -13.61 13.09 3.23
C ASN A 182 -13.11 11.67 2.98
N ILE A 183 -11.80 11.50 2.94
CA ILE A 183 -11.16 10.21 2.69
C ILE A 183 -10.19 9.94 3.82
N ALA A 184 -10.32 8.80 4.47
CA ALA A 184 -9.35 8.36 5.46
C ALA A 184 -8.06 7.88 4.80
N VAL A 185 -6.93 8.25 5.39
CA VAL A 185 -5.59 7.80 5.00
C VAL A 185 -4.81 7.42 6.26
N CYS A 186 -3.99 6.39 6.15
CA CYS A 186 -3.14 5.94 7.26
C CYS A 186 -1.69 6.32 6.99
N LEU A 187 -1.15 7.24 7.78
CA LEU A 187 0.21 7.76 7.64
C LEU A 187 1.09 7.27 8.80
N PRO A 188 2.41 7.26 8.69
CA PRO A 188 3.29 7.10 9.85
C PRO A 188 3.01 8.17 10.91
N ASP A 189 3.00 7.82 12.20
CA ASP A 189 2.83 8.79 13.30
C ASP A 189 3.92 9.89 13.36
N SER A 190 5.06 9.65 12.69
CA SER A 190 6.14 10.62 12.49
C SER A 190 5.74 11.76 11.54
N CYS A 191 4.67 11.57 10.77
CA CYS A 191 4.00 12.60 10.00
C CYS A 191 3.03 13.34 10.94
N ASN A 192 3.42 14.52 11.41
CA ASN A 192 2.62 15.31 12.32
C ASN A 192 1.87 16.45 11.58
N PRO A 193 0.60 16.25 11.18
CA PRO A 193 -0.21 17.28 10.55
C PRO A 193 -0.62 18.43 11.48
N SER A 194 -0.29 18.35 12.78
CA SER A 194 -0.73 19.31 13.78
C SER A 194 0.21 20.51 13.98
N LEU A 195 1.44 20.49 13.42
CA LEU A 195 2.34 21.63 13.54
C LEU A 195 2.04 22.75 12.54
N HIS A 196 1.39 22.40 11.43
CA HIS A 196 0.73 23.28 10.46
C HIS A 196 -0.30 22.38 9.77
N PRO A 197 -1.57 22.79 9.58
CA PRO A 197 -2.45 22.09 8.65
C PRO A 197 -1.64 21.88 7.37
N PHE A 198 -1.49 20.62 6.96
CA PHE A 198 -0.84 20.33 5.69
C PHE A 198 -1.80 20.82 4.60
N GLU A 199 -1.72 22.11 4.28
CA GLU A 199 -2.35 22.71 3.11
C GLU A 199 -1.58 22.22 1.89
N ILE A 200 -1.91 21.00 1.47
CA ILE A 200 -1.45 20.46 0.20
C ILE A 200 -2.35 21.05 -0.88
N GLY A 201 -2.01 22.27 -1.30
CA GLY A 201 -2.92 23.10 -2.09
C GLY A 201 -4.23 23.40 -1.34
N ASN A 202 -5.38 23.08 -1.92
CA ASN A 202 -6.72 23.37 -1.36
C ASN A 202 -7.25 22.29 -0.38
N LEU A 203 -6.37 21.54 0.26
CA LEU A 203 -6.75 20.40 1.12
C LEU A 203 -6.56 20.69 2.59
N ASN A 204 -7.37 20.01 3.40
CA ASN A 204 -7.19 19.97 4.84
C ASN A 204 -6.97 18.51 5.28
N ILE A 205 -5.84 18.24 5.91
CA ILE A 205 -5.54 16.95 6.56
C ILE A 205 -5.68 17.16 8.07
N THR A 206 -6.59 16.40 8.68
CA THR A 206 -6.81 16.43 10.12
C THR A 206 -6.54 15.07 10.71
N SER A 207 -5.81 15.02 11.82
CA SER A 207 -5.65 13.78 12.59
C SER A 207 -6.73 13.69 13.65
N GLU A 208 -7.37 12.54 13.77
CA GLU A 208 -8.30 12.26 14.86
C GLU A 208 -7.48 11.77 16.07
N LEU A 209 -7.63 12.46 17.21
CA LEU A 209 -6.92 12.21 18.47
C LEU A 209 -7.62 11.11 19.29
#